data_AF-A0A9E3CR68-F1
#
_entry.id   AF-A0A9E3CR68-F1
#
_cell.length_a   1.000
_cell.length_b   1.000
_cell.length_c   1.000
_cell.angle_alpha   90.00
_cell.angle_beta   90.00
_cell.angle_gamma   90.00
#
_symmetry.space_group_name_H-M   'P 1'
#
loop_
_entity.id
_entity.type
_entity.pdbx_description
1 polymer ?
#
loop_
_entity_poly.entity_id
_entity_poly.type
_entity_poly.pdbx_seq_one_letter_code
_entity_poly.pdbx_strand_id
1 'polypeptide(L)'
;QQAAVDRASWTDQVTRESFAQIQADPKLMAAVRQTGRTLFGDDCAVCHGRDARGGKGFPNLTSGAWLWGGSPEAIAETIRVGINSAHSSSRNSQMPAFGRDQVLQRAEIENVVAYVLTLSEPSVKPVAGNAEAGKAVFAANCAVCHGPDAKGKSDVGAPDLTDKLWLHGSDEATLYMDVWGGLQGHMPTWEDRLSPVQRKILALYLVDLRTARP
;
A
#
# COMPACT_ATOMS: atom_id res chain seq x y z
N GLN A 1 39.35 3.09 -6.80
CA GLN A 1 39.41 4.33 -6.00
C GLN A 1 38.47 5.40 -6.55
N GLN A 2 38.50 5.73 -7.85
CA GLN A 2 37.55 6.69 -8.47
C GLN A 2 36.06 6.36 -8.26
N ALA A 3 35.63 5.12 -8.52
CA ALA A 3 34.23 4.72 -8.35
C ALA A 3 33.69 4.85 -6.91
N ALA A 4 34.56 4.80 -5.89
CA ALA A 4 34.17 5.02 -4.50
C ALA A 4 34.03 6.52 -4.17
N VAL A 5 34.90 7.35 -4.75
CA VAL A 5 34.84 8.82 -4.65
C VAL A 5 33.63 9.36 -5.39
N ASP A 6 33.37 8.87 -6.60
CA ASP A 6 32.17 9.21 -7.37
C ASP A 6 30.91 8.79 -6.60
N ARG A 7 30.92 7.61 -5.97
CA ARG A 7 29.83 7.14 -5.11
C ARG A 7 29.59 8.04 -3.91
N ALA A 8 30.65 8.45 -3.21
CA ALA A 8 30.55 9.37 -2.09
C ALA A 8 29.99 10.74 -2.52
N SER A 9 30.41 11.26 -3.68
CA SER A 9 29.99 12.56 -4.20
C SER A 9 28.50 12.63 -4.53
N TRP A 10 27.93 11.64 -5.21
CA TRP A 10 26.50 11.68 -5.56
C TRP A 10 25.60 11.30 -4.38
N THR A 11 26.09 10.46 -3.46
CA THR A 11 25.34 10.10 -2.23
C THR A 11 25.14 11.32 -1.33
N ASP A 12 26.17 12.18 -1.23
CA ASP A 12 26.06 13.47 -0.52
C ASP A 12 25.05 14.41 -1.18
N GLN A 13 25.02 14.48 -2.52
CA GLN A 13 24.00 15.25 -3.27
C GLN A 13 22.59 14.74 -2.98
N VAL A 14 22.35 13.42 -3.08
CA VAL A 14 21.05 12.81 -2.75
C VAL A 14 20.64 13.09 -1.31
N THR A 15 21.60 13.19 -0.38
CA THR A 15 21.32 13.54 1.02
C THR A 15 20.75 14.96 1.13
N ARG A 16 21.41 15.93 0.48
CA ARG A 16 21.15 17.37 0.66
C ARG A 16 19.97 17.89 -0.17
N GLU A 17 19.80 17.39 -1.38
CA GLU A 17 18.79 17.89 -2.32
C GLU A 17 17.38 17.42 -1.96
N SER A 18 16.35 18.16 -2.35
CA SER A 18 14.96 17.71 -2.19
C SER A 18 14.66 16.54 -3.14
N PHE A 19 13.56 15.80 -2.87
CA PHE A 19 13.10 14.76 -3.78
C PHE A 19 12.86 15.32 -5.20
N ALA A 20 12.22 16.50 -5.30
CA ALA A 20 11.96 17.15 -6.58
C ALA A 20 13.23 17.54 -7.34
N GLN A 21 14.26 18.04 -6.64
CA GLN A 21 15.56 18.36 -7.26
C GLN A 21 16.22 17.11 -7.84
N ILE A 22 16.24 16.02 -7.08
CA ILE A 22 16.82 14.76 -7.53
C ILE A 22 16.05 14.19 -8.73
N GLN A 23 14.71 14.22 -8.69
CA GLN A 23 13.88 13.75 -9.81
C GLN A 23 14.09 14.55 -11.10
N ALA A 24 14.42 15.83 -10.97
CA ALA A 24 14.70 16.71 -12.11
C ALA A 24 16.11 16.55 -12.69
N ASP A 25 17.05 15.89 -11.97
CA ASP A 25 18.41 15.64 -12.44
C ASP A 25 18.55 14.22 -13.05
N PRO A 26 18.74 14.10 -14.37
CA PRO A 26 18.89 12.80 -15.03
C PRO A 26 20.12 11.99 -14.57
N LYS A 27 21.21 12.67 -14.18
CA LYS A 27 22.44 12.01 -13.70
C LYS A 27 22.23 11.40 -12.32
N LEU A 28 21.58 12.14 -11.41
CA LEU A 28 21.22 11.62 -10.11
C LEU A 28 20.20 10.48 -10.23
N MET A 29 19.19 10.62 -11.10
CA MET A 29 18.21 9.55 -11.33
C MET A 29 18.84 8.29 -11.96
N ALA A 30 19.90 8.41 -12.75
CA ALA A 30 20.65 7.23 -13.21
C ALA A 30 21.28 6.45 -12.05
N ALA A 31 21.88 7.15 -11.08
CA ALA A 31 22.44 6.55 -9.88
C ALA A 31 21.35 5.96 -8.96
N VAL A 32 20.21 6.65 -8.83
CA VAL A 32 19.02 6.16 -8.10
C VAL A 32 18.50 4.86 -8.70
N ARG A 33 18.34 4.78 -10.04
CA ARG A 33 17.85 3.56 -10.70
C ARG A 33 18.78 2.38 -10.48
N GLN A 34 20.09 2.60 -10.60
CA GLN A 34 21.07 1.54 -10.41
C GLN A 34 21.09 1.05 -8.95
N THR A 35 21.18 1.98 -8.00
CA THR A 35 21.33 1.66 -6.57
C THR A 35 20.01 1.18 -5.97
N GLY A 36 18.90 1.83 -6.31
CA GLY A 36 17.56 1.50 -5.84
C GLY A 36 17.13 0.10 -6.28
N ARG A 37 17.47 -0.33 -7.50
CA ARG A 37 17.23 -1.71 -7.95
C ARG A 37 17.92 -2.73 -7.06
N THR A 38 19.18 -2.49 -6.68
CA THR A 38 19.93 -3.39 -5.80
C THR A 38 19.33 -3.41 -4.40
N LEU A 39 19.13 -2.23 -3.78
CA LEU A 39 18.52 -2.13 -2.44
C LEU A 39 17.14 -2.81 -2.40
N PHE A 40 16.32 -2.57 -3.41
CA PHE A 40 14.99 -3.17 -3.49
C PHE A 40 15.07 -4.69 -3.63
N GLY A 41 16.01 -5.19 -4.44
CA GLY A 41 16.26 -6.62 -4.61
C GLY A 41 16.70 -7.32 -3.32
N ASP A 42 17.55 -6.66 -2.54
CA ASP A 42 18.15 -7.22 -1.32
C ASP A 42 17.18 -7.20 -0.13
N ASP A 43 16.39 -6.13 0.01
CA ASP A 43 15.61 -5.87 1.22
C ASP A 43 14.09 -5.97 1.00
N CYS A 44 13.57 -5.67 -0.18
CA CYS A 44 12.11 -5.50 -0.39
C CYS A 44 11.47 -6.60 -1.26
N ALA A 45 12.22 -7.16 -2.20
CA ALA A 45 11.70 -8.04 -3.24
C ALA A 45 11.19 -9.39 -2.72
N VAL A 46 11.59 -9.81 -1.51
CA VAL A 46 11.10 -11.03 -0.88
C VAL A 46 9.59 -10.97 -0.62
N CYS A 47 9.06 -9.79 -0.30
CA CYS A 47 7.64 -9.55 -0.06
C CYS A 47 6.95 -8.93 -1.29
N HIS A 48 7.57 -7.90 -1.88
CA HIS A 48 6.96 -7.13 -2.97
C HIS A 48 7.26 -7.65 -4.37
N GLY A 49 7.93 -8.80 -4.49
CA GLY A 49 8.34 -9.39 -5.77
C GLY A 49 9.50 -8.64 -6.42
N ARG A 50 10.24 -9.30 -7.31
CA ARG A 50 11.41 -8.70 -7.98
C ARG A 50 11.09 -7.55 -8.93
N ASP A 51 9.86 -7.51 -9.44
CA ASP A 51 9.35 -6.46 -10.31
C ASP A 51 8.47 -5.44 -9.55
N ALA A 52 8.46 -5.50 -8.21
CA ALA A 52 7.69 -4.64 -7.32
C ALA A 52 6.16 -4.72 -7.49
N ARG A 53 5.66 -5.78 -8.15
CA ARG A 53 4.22 -5.98 -8.38
C ARG A 53 3.49 -6.66 -7.23
N GLY A 54 4.21 -7.06 -6.19
CA GLY A 54 3.63 -7.73 -5.04
C GLY A 54 3.12 -9.12 -5.36
N GLY A 55 2.10 -9.53 -4.61
CA GLY A 55 1.44 -10.83 -4.68
C GLY A 55 0.25 -10.85 -3.73
N LYS A 56 -0.36 -12.01 -3.50
CA LYS A 56 -1.47 -12.11 -2.55
C LYS A 56 -1.05 -11.60 -1.16
N GLY A 57 -1.71 -10.56 -0.68
CA GLY A 57 -1.40 -9.89 0.60
C GLY A 57 -0.25 -8.89 0.57
N PHE A 58 0.41 -8.67 -0.57
CA PHE A 58 1.50 -7.70 -0.73
C PHE A 58 1.21 -6.71 -1.86
N PRO A 59 1.30 -5.40 -1.61
CA PRO A 59 0.88 -4.39 -2.58
C PRO A 59 1.75 -4.34 -3.83
N ASN A 60 1.10 -4.03 -4.94
CA ASN A 60 1.73 -3.64 -6.19
C ASN A 60 2.24 -2.20 -6.07
N LEU A 61 3.55 -2.06 -5.81
CA LEU A 61 4.22 -0.78 -5.63
C LEU A 61 4.45 -0.04 -6.95
N THR A 62 4.18 -0.67 -8.10
CA THR A 62 4.21 0.01 -9.41
C THR A 62 2.85 0.60 -9.79
N SER A 63 1.82 0.44 -8.96
CA SER A 63 0.49 1.00 -9.20
C SER A 63 0.35 2.43 -8.64
N GLY A 64 -0.73 3.11 -9.04
CA GLY A 64 -1.14 4.40 -8.48
C GLY A 64 -1.85 4.30 -7.12
N ALA A 65 -2.24 3.11 -6.67
CA ALA A 65 -2.99 2.91 -5.44
C ALA A 65 -2.05 2.84 -4.21
N TRP A 66 -2.03 3.92 -3.42
CA TRP A 66 -1.19 4.05 -2.23
C TRP A 66 -2.02 4.43 -1.01
N LEU A 67 -1.98 3.58 0.03
CA LEU A 67 -2.78 3.75 1.25
C LEU A 67 -2.49 5.05 2.00
N TRP A 68 -1.23 5.51 2.03
CA TRP A 68 -0.83 6.75 2.74
C TRP A 68 -0.26 7.82 1.80
N GLY A 69 -0.63 7.77 0.53
CA GLY A 69 -0.15 8.70 -0.49
C GLY A 69 1.10 8.20 -1.23
N GLY A 70 1.18 8.58 -2.50
CA GLY A 70 2.22 8.12 -3.42
C GLY A 70 3.40 9.08 -3.58
N SER A 71 3.50 10.17 -2.81
CA SER A 71 4.66 11.08 -2.90
C SER A 71 5.94 10.38 -2.40
N PRO A 72 7.12 10.75 -2.92
CA PRO A 72 8.36 10.13 -2.46
C PRO A 72 8.60 10.36 -0.95
N GLU A 73 8.12 11.47 -0.37
CA GLU A 73 8.15 11.71 1.07
C GLU A 73 7.28 10.69 1.83
N ALA A 74 6.03 10.46 1.37
CA ALA A 74 5.12 9.53 2.01
C ALA A 74 5.62 8.09 1.94
N ILE A 75 6.25 7.71 0.83
CA ILE A 75 6.88 6.40 0.64
C ILE A 75 8.09 6.25 1.55
N ALA A 76 8.99 7.25 1.59
CA ALA A 76 10.16 7.21 2.46
C ALA A 76 9.77 7.11 3.94
N GLU A 77 8.72 7.82 4.35
CA GLU A 77 8.19 7.71 5.71
C GLU A 77 7.64 6.33 5.99
N THR A 78 6.86 5.75 5.07
CA THR A 78 6.33 4.38 5.22
C THR A 78 7.45 3.34 5.32
N ILE A 79 8.53 3.48 4.53
CA ILE A 79 9.72 2.63 4.65
C ILE A 79 10.38 2.81 6.02
N ARG A 80 10.49 4.06 6.50
CA ARG A 80 11.10 4.38 7.79
C ARG A 80 10.34 3.75 8.94
N VAL A 81 9.04 4.01 9.05
CA VAL A 81 8.24 3.62 10.24
C VAL A 81 7.53 2.28 10.11
N GLY A 82 7.39 1.74 8.90
CA GLY A 82 6.63 0.52 8.66
C GLY A 82 5.11 0.69 8.85
N ILE A 83 4.40 -0.44 8.77
CA ILE A 83 2.96 -0.57 8.93
C ILE A 83 2.68 -1.68 9.94
N ASN A 84 1.90 -1.39 10.97
CA ASN A 84 1.67 -2.24 12.13
C ASN A 84 2.99 -2.79 12.73
N SER A 85 4.06 -2.01 12.66
CA SER A 85 5.42 -2.39 13.05
C SER A 85 5.71 -2.02 14.51
N ALA A 86 6.86 -2.44 15.02
CA ALA A 86 7.32 -2.11 16.37
C ALA A 86 7.78 -0.63 16.54
N HIS A 87 7.87 0.15 15.45
CA HIS A 87 8.28 1.55 15.51
C HIS A 87 7.20 2.41 16.18
N SER A 88 7.60 3.35 17.06
CA SER A 88 6.68 4.18 17.85
C SER A 88 5.75 5.06 17.01
N SER A 89 6.22 5.51 15.84
CA SER A 89 5.45 6.23 14.82
C SER A 89 4.95 5.34 13.69
N SER A 90 4.86 4.02 13.88
CA SER A 90 4.36 3.11 12.85
C SER A 90 3.01 3.59 12.31
N ARG A 91 2.82 3.47 10.99
CA ARG A 91 1.49 3.60 10.41
C ARG A 91 0.65 2.41 10.88
N ASN A 92 -0.64 2.60 11.07
CA ASN A 92 -1.55 1.54 11.50
C ASN A 92 -2.65 1.39 10.46
N SER A 93 -2.91 0.15 10.05
CA SER A 93 -4.05 -0.21 9.18
C SER A 93 -4.54 -1.58 9.59
N GLN A 94 -5.72 -1.63 10.17
CA GLN A 94 -6.34 -2.85 10.65
C GLN A 94 -7.82 -2.82 10.32
N MET A 95 -8.26 -3.82 9.58
CA MET A 95 -9.67 -4.12 9.39
C MET A 95 -10.12 -5.07 10.52
N PRO A 96 -11.08 -4.67 11.37
CA PRO A 96 -11.61 -5.55 12.42
C PRO A 96 -12.21 -6.83 11.85
N ALA A 97 -12.22 -7.90 12.66
CA ALA A 97 -12.83 -9.16 12.27
C ALA A 97 -14.31 -9.16 12.63
N PHE A 98 -15.13 -8.53 11.80
CA PHE A 98 -16.54 -8.27 12.12
C PHE A 98 -17.35 -9.55 12.42
N GLY A 99 -17.03 -10.66 11.75
CA GLY A 99 -17.67 -11.95 11.98
C GLY A 99 -17.09 -12.72 13.17
N ARG A 100 -15.76 -12.89 13.20
CA ARG A 100 -15.08 -13.62 14.28
C ARG A 100 -15.33 -12.98 15.64
N ASP A 101 -15.29 -11.65 15.70
CA ASP A 101 -15.45 -10.88 16.94
C ASP A 101 -16.95 -10.56 17.21
N GLN A 102 -17.86 -11.15 16.43
CA GLN A 102 -19.33 -11.10 16.61
C GLN A 102 -19.93 -9.70 16.57
N VAL A 103 -19.28 -8.77 15.86
CA VAL A 103 -19.79 -7.40 15.64
C VAL A 103 -20.97 -7.42 14.67
N LEU A 104 -20.90 -8.27 13.64
CA LEU A 104 -21.96 -8.46 12.64
C LEU A 104 -22.40 -9.92 12.60
N GLN A 105 -23.70 -10.12 12.41
CA GLN A 105 -24.24 -11.44 12.13
C GLN A 105 -23.87 -11.88 10.71
N ARG A 106 -23.89 -13.20 10.48
CA ARG A 106 -23.58 -13.78 9.16
C ARG A 106 -24.33 -13.13 8.01
N ALA A 107 -25.64 -12.94 8.15
CA ALA A 107 -26.47 -12.33 7.10
C ALA A 107 -26.08 -10.87 6.81
N GLU A 108 -25.64 -10.12 7.82
CA GLU A 108 -25.16 -8.74 7.64
C GLU A 108 -23.82 -8.71 6.90
N ILE A 109 -22.95 -9.70 7.15
CA ILE A 109 -21.69 -9.87 6.43
C ILE A 109 -21.97 -10.23 4.96
N GLU A 110 -22.84 -11.20 4.70
CA GLU A 110 -23.24 -11.56 3.33
C GLU A 110 -23.82 -10.34 2.59
N ASN A 111 -24.66 -9.54 3.25
CA ASN A 111 -25.21 -8.31 2.68
C ASN A 111 -24.12 -7.26 2.36
N VAL A 112 -23.20 -6.96 3.29
CA VAL A 112 -22.17 -5.94 3.06
C VAL A 112 -21.18 -6.37 1.99
N VAL A 113 -20.83 -7.66 1.93
CA VAL A 113 -20.00 -8.24 0.86
C VAL A 113 -20.69 -8.08 -0.49
N ALA A 114 -21.98 -8.41 -0.57
CA ALA A 114 -22.78 -8.21 -1.78
C ALA A 114 -22.76 -6.76 -2.25
N TYR A 115 -22.84 -5.79 -1.33
CA TYR A 115 -22.73 -4.38 -1.67
C TYR A 115 -21.32 -4.02 -2.16
N VAL A 116 -20.27 -4.38 -1.43
CA VAL A 116 -18.87 -4.07 -1.79
C VAL A 116 -18.50 -4.63 -3.15
N LEU A 117 -18.95 -5.84 -3.49
CA LEU A 117 -18.72 -6.46 -4.78
C LEU A 117 -19.24 -5.60 -5.96
N THR A 118 -20.38 -4.94 -5.77
CA THR A 118 -20.96 -4.03 -6.77
C THR A 118 -20.21 -2.71 -6.92
N LEU A 119 -19.36 -2.33 -5.95
CA LEU A 119 -18.62 -1.06 -5.99
C LEU A 119 -17.49 -1.10 -7.02
N SER A 120 -16.72 -2.19 -7.06
CA SER A 120 -15.63 -2.38 -8.02
C SER A 120 -16.10 -2.99 -9.35
N GLU A 121 -17.16 -3.79 -9.32
CA GLU A 121 -17.72 -4.46 -10.50
C GLU A 121 -19.27 -4.41 -10.52
N PRO A 122 -19.87 -3.30 -10.97
CA PRO A 122 -21.34 -3.10 -10.93
C PRO A 122 -22.16 -4.16 -11.70
N SER A 123 -21.53 -4.89 -12.62
CA SER A 123 -22.17 -5.96 -13.40
C SER A 123 -22.19 -7.32 -12.70
N VAL A 124 -21.40 -7.50 -11.64
CA VAL A 124 -21.35 -8.76 -10.90
C VAL A 124 -22.62 -8.93 -10.08
N LYS A 125 -23.18 -10.15 -10.11
CA LYS A 125 -24.32 -10.53 -9.29
C LYS A 125 -23.82 -11.33 -8.09
N PRO A 126 -24.01 -10.83 -6.86
CA PRO A 126 -23.70 -11.59 -5.65
C PRO A 126 -24.45 -12.92 -5.64
N VAL A 127 -23.77 -13.98 -5.22
CA VAL A 127 -24.34 -15.32 -5.03
C VAL A 127 -25.16 -15.36 -3.74
N ALA A 128 -24.72 -14.65 -2.70
CA ALA A 128 -25.41 -14.50 -1.42
C ALA A 128 -25.62 -13.03 -1.04
N GLY A 129 -26.54 -12.79 -0.11
CA GLY A 129 -26.84 -11.47 0.43
C GLY A 129 -27.68 -10.56 -0.48
N ASN A 130 -28.00 -9.39 0.05
CA ASN A 130 -28.74 -8.32 -0.62
C ASN A 130 -27.92 -7.03 -0.58
N ALA A 131 -27.48 -6.55 -1.74
CA ALA A 131 -26.64 -5.35 -1.86
C ALA A 131 -27.32 -4.07 -1.34
N GLU A 132 -28.64 -3.94 -1.46
CA GLU A 132 -29.36 -2.78 -0.93
C GLU A 132 -29.37 -2.77 0.60
N ALA A 133 -29.60 -3.94 1.22
CA ALA A 133 -29.44 -4.09 2.67
C ALA A 133 -27.97 -3.89 3.10
N GLY A 134 -27.03 -4.36 2.28
CA GLY A 134 -25.59 -4.23 2.50
C GLY A 134 -25.12 -2.78 2.56
N LYS A 135 -25.72 -1.90 1.76
CA LYS A 135 -25.44 -0.46 1.79
C LYS A 135 -25.70 0.15 3.17
N ALA A 136 -26.75 -0.28 3.87
CA ALA A 136 -27.04 0.18 5.22
C ALA A 136 -25.98 -0.31 6.23
N VAL A 137 -25.57 -1.59 6.13
CA VAL A 137 -24.50 -2.16 6.96
C VAL A 137 -23.17 -1.43 6.71
N PHE A 138 -22.86 -1.13 5.45
CA PHE A 138 -21.66 -0.38 5.06
C PHE A 138 -21.64 1.02 5.66
N ALA A 139 -22.75 1.76 5.54
CA ALA A 139 -22.86 3.11 6.08
C ALA A 139 -22.67 3.13 7.61
N ALA A 140 -23.17 2.11 8.32
CA ALA A 140 -23.08 2.02 9.77
C ALA A 140 -21.68 1.59 10.27
N ASN A 141 -20.98 0.72 9.54
CA ASN A 141 -19.78 0.04 10.07
C ASN A 141 -18.50 0.29 9.28
N CYS A 142 -18.60 0.44 7.96
CA CYS A 142 -17.45 0.45 7.06
C CYS A 142 -17.04 1.86 6.65
N ALA A 143 -18.02 2.75 6.48
CA ALA A 143 -17.82 4.13 6.01
C ALA A 143 -16.97 4.99 6.97
N VAL A 144 -16.87 4.60 8.24
CA VAL A 144 -16.00 5.26 9.23
C VAL A 144 -14.53 5.23 8.79
N CYS A 145 -14.08 4.14 8.17
CA CYS A 145 -12.72 3.99 7.66
C CYS A 145 -12.65 4.15 6.14
N HIS A 146 -13.59 3.56 5.38
CA HIS A 146 -13.56 3.56 3.92
C HIS A 146 -14.24 4.78 3.27
N GLY A 147 -14.85 5.66 4.07
CA GLY A 147 -15.60 6.81 3.56
C GLY A 147 -17.02 6.43 3.08
N PRO A 148 -17.93 7.41 2.98
CA PRO A 148 -19.30 7.19 2.53
C PRO A 148 -19.41 6.82 1.04
N ASP A 149 -18.40 7.16 0.25
CA ASP A 149 -18.24 6.83 -1.17
C ASP A 149 -17.31 5.63 -1.41
N ALA A 150 -16.87 4.97 -0.33
CA ALA A 150 -15.97 3.82 -0.35
C ALA A 150 -14.60 4.07 -0.99
N LYS A 151 -14.18 5.34 -1.11
CA LYS A 151 -12.90 5.74 -1.71
C LYS A 151 -11.68 5.55 -0.80
N GLY A 152 -11.90 5.04 0.40
CA GLY A 152 -10.84 4.86 1.38
C GLY A 152 -10.51 6.17 2.10
N LYS A 153 -9.67 6.04 3.12
CA LYS A 153 -9.12 7.19 3.84
C LYS A 153 -7.65 6.93 4.14
N SER A 154 -6.82 7.89 3.75
CA SER A 154 -5.36 7.75 3.85
C SER A 154 -4.82 7.96 5.25
N ASP A 155 -5.57 8.60 6.15
CA ASP A 155 -5.20 8.78 7.55
C ASP A 155 -5.14 7.45 8.31
N VAL A 156 -6.05 6.52 8.00
CA VAL A 156 -6.12 5.17 8.59
C VAL A 156 -5.63 4.06 7.65
N GLY A 157 -5.14 4.44 6.46
CA GLY A 157 -4.65 3.48 5.46
C GLY A 157 -5.73 2.50 4.98
N ALA A 158 -6.97 2.97 4.86
CA ALA A 158 -8.07 2.20 4.31
C ALA A 158 -8.09 2.32 2.77
N PRO A 159 -8.12 1.21 2.01
CA PRO A 159 -8.10 1.23 0.55
C PRO A 159 -9.41 1.76 -0.06
N ASP A 160 -9.30 2.21 -1.31
CA ASP A 160 -10.44 2.46 -2.22
C ASP A 160 -11.07 1.11 -2.61
N LEU A 161 -12.31 0.88 -2.21
CA LEU A 161 -13.05 -0.36 -2.49
C LEU A 161 -13.77 -0.32 -3.84
N THR A 162 -13.70 0.81 -4.54
CA THR A 162 -14.26 0.98 -5.90
C THR A 162 -13.22 0.69 -7.00
N ASP A 163 -11.96 0.53 -6.63
CA ASP A 163 -10.88 0.20 -7.56
C ASP A 163 -10.86 -1.31 -7.88
N LYS A 164 -10.14 -1.67 -8.94
CA LYS A 164 -9.87 -3.05 -9.36
C LYS A 164 -8.57 -3.60 -8.76
N LEU A 165 -7.83 -2.77 -8.03
CA LEU A 165 -6.56 -3.14 -7.40
C LEU A 165 -6.79 -3.72 -6.01
N TRP A 166 -6.99 -5.04 -5.94
CA TRP A 166 -7.20 -5.77 -4.69
C TRP A 166 -5.94 -6.52 -4.25
N LEU A 167 -5.63 -6.48 -2.94
CA LEU A 167 -4.48 -7.17 -2.36
C LEU A 167 -4.73 -8.66 -2.13
N HIS A 168 -5.95 -9.02 -1.70
CA HIS A 168 -6.29 -10.37 -1.29
C HIS A 168 -7.15 -11.10 -2.34
N GLY A 169 -7.86 -10.34 -3.18
CA GLY A 169 -8.81 -10.81 -4.20
C GLY A 169 -10.08 -9.97 -4.14
N SER A 170 -10.83 -9.91 -5.25
CA SER A 170 -12.12 -9.20 -5.35
C SER A 170 -13.32 -10.14 -5.43
N ASP A 171 -13.09 -11.45 -5.39
CA ASP A 171 -14.18 -12.42 -5.44
C ASP A 171 -14.96 -12.47 -4.11
N GLU A 172 -16.23 -12.82 -4.20
CA GLU A 172 -17.16 -12.83 -3.06
C GLU A 172 -16.68 -13.67 -1.87
N ALA A 173 -16.05 -14.81 -2.13
CA ALA A 173 -15.56 -15.69 -1.06
C ALA A 173 -14.37 -15.06 -0.33
N THR A 174 -13.44 -14.45 -1.07
CA THR A 174 -12.33 -13.69 -0.49
C THR A 174 -12.86 -12.50 0.33
N LEU A 175 -13.76 -11.70 -0.22
CA LEU A 175 -14.34 -10.54 0.48
C LEU A 175 -15.07 -10.96 1.76
N TYR A 176 -15.83 -12.06 1.72
CA TYR A 176 -16.47 -12.61 2.91
C TYR A 176 -15.43 -12.96 3.98
N MET A 177 -14.32 -13.59 3.58
CA MET A 177 -13.28 -13.97 4.54
C MET A 177 -12.54 -12.77 5.12
N ASP A 178 -12.31 -11.74 4.33
CA ASP A 178 -11.69 -10.50 4.79
C ASP A 178 -12.60 -9.77 5.80
N VAL A 179 -13.90 -9.64 5.52
CA VAL A 179 -14.86 -9.03 6.47
C VAL A 179 -15.04 -9.89 7.72
N TRP A 180 -15.09 -11.21 7.56
CA TRP A 180 -15.28 -12.12 8.69
C TRP A 180 -14.06 -12.17 9.61
N GLY A 181 -12.87 -12.35 9.04
CA GLY A 181 -11.62 -12.61 9.76
C GLY A 181 -10.78 -11.38 10.06
N GLY A 182 -11.09 -10.25 9.42
CA GLY A 182 -10.31 -9.03 9.48
C GLY A 182 -9.00 -9.12 8.70
N LEU A 183 -8.34 -7.98 8.53
CA LEU A 183 -7.06 -7.85 7.85
C LEU A 183 -6.10 -7.01 8.67
N GLN A 184 -4.86 -7.46 8.76
CA GLN A 184 -3.79 -6.73 9.45
C GLN A 184 -2.46 -6.98 8.73
N GLY A 185 -2.24 -6.25 7.64
CA GLY A 185 -0.98 -6.32 6.89
C GLY A 185 0.18 -5.79 7.72
N HIS A 186 1.36 -6.40 7.62
CA HIS A 186 2.54 -5.95 8.35
C HIS A 186 3.66 -5.58 7.36
N MET A 187 4.19 -4.36 7.50
CA MET A 187 5.43 -3.94 6.86
C MET A 187 6.43 -3.58 7.96
N PRO A 188 7.59 -4.24 8.05
CA PRO A 188 8.56 -3.91 9.07
C PRO A 188 9.07 -2.48 8.91
N THR A 189 9.48 -1.88 10.03
CA THR A 189 10.30 -0.66 9.99
C THR A 189 11.67 -0.98 9.41
N TRP A 190 12.20 -0.07 8.59
CA TRP A 190 13.55 -0.17 8.04
C TRP A 190 14.48 0.91 8.59
N GLU A 191 14.06 1.66 9.62
CA GLU A 191 14.84 2.79 10.13
C GLU A 191 16.23 2.38 10.63
N ASP A 192 16.32 1.23 11.31
CA ASP A 192 17.56 0.72 11.89
C ASP A 192 18.48 0.00 10.87
N ARG A 193 17.92 -0.46 9.75
CA ARG A 193 18.66 -1.26 8.74
C ARG A 193 19.08 -0.45 7.52
N LEU A 194 18.29 0.53 7.12
CA LEU A 194 18.56 1.36 5.94
C LEU A 194 18.88 2.78 6.39
N SER A 195 19.96 3.36 5.88
CA SER A 195 20.28 4.77 6.14
C SER A 195 19.22 5.71 5.57
N PRO A 196 19.13 6.98 6.04
CA PRO A 196 18.23 7.98 5.46
C PRO A 196 18.37 8.10 3.94
N VAL A 197 19.61 8.01 3.42
CA VAL A 197 19.89 8.07 1.99
C VAL A 197 19.37 6.85 1.24
N GLN A 198 19.55 5.64 1.79
CA GLN A 198 19.03 4.41 1.18
C GLN A 198 17.49 4.43 1.11
N ARG A 199 16.81 4.87 2.17
CA ARG A 199 15.34 5.02 2.18
C ARG A 199 14.87 6.05 1.14
N LYS A 200 15.60 7.16 1.00
CA LYS A 200 15.34 8.19 -0.01
C LYS A 200 15.50 7.67 -1.43
N ILE A 201 16.58 6.92 -1.70
CA ILE A 201 16.83 6.26 -2.98
C ILE A 201 15.71 5.27 -3.31
N LEU A 202 15.29 4.44 -2.35
CA LEU A 202 14.20 3.49 -2.54
C LEU A 202 12.87 4.20 -2.87
N ALA A 203 12.55 5.27 -2.16
CA ALA A 203 11.33 6.04 -2.43
C ALA A 203 11.34 6.62 -3.85
N LEU A 204 12.44 7.27 -4.27
CA LEU A 204 12.61 7.78 -5.63
C LEU A 204 12.54 6.68 -6.70
N TYR A 205 13.16 5.53 -6.42
CA TYR A 205 13.15 4.37 -7.30
C TYR A 205 11.73 3.84 -7.52
N LEU A 206 10.93 3.72 -6.45
CA LEU A 206 9.53 3.31 -6.56
C LEU A 206 8.68 4.33 -7.32
N VAL A 207 8.91 5.63 -7.13
CA VAL A 207 8.24 6.66 -7.94
C VAL A 207 8.59 6.52 -9.42
N ASP A 208 9.86 6.33 -9.75
CA ASP A 208 10.33 6.17 -11.13
C ASP A 208 9.77 4.91 -11.82
N LEU A 209 9.64 3.80 -11.08
CA LEU A 209 9.03 2.57 -11.59
C LEU A 209 7.56 2.77 -12.02
N ARG A 210 6.80 3.59 -11.28
CA ARG A 210 5.41 3.92 -11.63
C ARG A 210 5.34 4.80 -12.87
N THR A 211 6.17 5.83 -12.96
CA THR A 211 6.13 6.76 -14.11
C THR A 211 6.60 6.12 -15.40
N ALA A 212 7.51 5.14 -15.32
CA ALA A 212 7.98 4.39 -16.48
C ALA A 212 6.97 3.36 -17.00
N ARG A 213 5.91 3.05 -16.24
CA ARG A 213 4.92 2.00 -16.55
C ARG A 213 3.52 2.47 -16.14
N PRO A 214 2.91 3.40 -16.91
CA PRO A 214 1.55 3.87 -16.66
C PRO A 214 0.52 2.76 -16.76
#